data_AF-A0A1W2CY99-F1
#
_entry.id   AF-A0A1W2CY99-F1
#
_cell.length_a   1.000
_cell.length_b   1.000
_cell.length_c   1.000
_cell.angle_alpha   90.00
_cell.angle_beta   90.00
_cell.angle_gamma   90.00
#
_symmetry.space_group_name_H-M   'P 1'
#
loop_
_entity.id
_entity.type
_entity.pdbx_description
1 polymer ?
#
loop_
_entity_poly.entity_id
_entity_poly.type
_entity_poly.pdbx_seq_one_letter_code
_entity_poly.pdbx_strand_id
1 'polypeptide(L)'
;MNNIKKGAIGVLAAGLAFGVSMYSTKETQTVFTYYKTNMDYPSPTDPRGYEYYSGDRCEAGGTLCTANWELGSNPAPSNDGDPLPTTGVTFQSNSVTSGHFE
;
A
#
# COMPACT_ATOMS: atom_id res chain seq x y z
N MET A 1 44.63 39.18 -48.99
CA MET A 1 44.33 37.75 -49.25
C MET A 1 45.42 36.89 -48.61
N ASN A 2 45.12 36.19 -47.51
CA ASN A 2 45.44 34.77 -47.30
C ASN A 2 44.90 34.27 -45.94
N ASN A 3 43.92 33.37 -46.04
CA ASN A 3 43.75 32.14 -45.25
C ASN A 3 43.21 32.23 -43.81
N ILE A 4 41.88 32.25 -43.73
CA ILE A 4 41.04 31.76 -42.63
C ILE A 4 41.33 30.28 -42.36
N LYS A 5 41.49 29.86 -41.09
CA LYS A 5 40.82 28.68 -40.50
C LYS A 5 41.27 28.35 -39.05
N LYS A 6 40.25 28.21 -38.19
CA LYS A 6 40.14 27.33 -37.00
C LYS A 6 40.84 27.83 -35.71
N GLY A 7 40.18 27.94 -34.55
CA GLY A 7 38.87 27.45 -34.17
C GLY A 7 38.33 28.19 -32.94
N ALA A 8 37.03 28.48 -33.01
CA ALA A 8 36.20 28.92 -31.91
C ALA A 8 35.34 27.72 -31.49
N ILE A 9 35.56 27.18 -30.29
CA ILE A 9 34.67 26.23 -29.59
C ILE A 9 35.09 26.28 -28.10
N GLY A 10 34.28 26.58 -27.09
CA GLY A 10 32.87 26.90 -27.05
C GLY A 10 32.54 27.44 -25.65
N VAL A 11 31.95 28.64 -25.62
CA VAL A 11 31.20 29.14 -24.45
C VAL A 11 29.78 28.61 -24.63
N LEU A 12 29.47 27.52 -23.96
CA LEU A 12 28.16 26.84 -23.88
C LEU A 12 28.11 26.27 -22.45
N ALA A 13 27.14 26.50 -21.58
CA ALA A 13 25.85 27.15 -21.73
C ALA A 13 25.42 27.61 -20.32
N ALA A 14 25.02 28.86 -20.20
CA ALA A 14 23.97 29.22 -19.26
C ALA A 14 22.68 28.61 -19.82
N GLY A 15 22.02 27.73 -19.08
CA GLY A 15 20.79 27.09 -19.57
C GLY A 15 20.24 26.04 -18.63
N LEU A 16 19.28 26.47 -17.81
CA LEU A 16 18.01 25.79 -17.54
C LEU A 16 18.06 24.33 -17.05
N ALA A 17 17.75 24.15 -15.77
CA ALA A 17 16.58 23.35 -15.42
C ALA A 17 16.12 23.72 -14.00
N PHE A 18 15.07 24.54 -13.93
CA PHE A 18 14.12 24.41 -12.83
C PHE A 18 13.57 22.98 -12.92
N GLY A 19 14.22 22.07 -12.22
CA GLY A 19 13.69 20.75 -11.95
C GLY A 19 12.45 20.97 -11.10
N VAL A 20 11.30 21.04 -11.74
CA VAL A 20 10.05 20.66 -11.12
C VAL A 20 10.25 19.27 -10.56
N SER A 21 10.63 19.18 -9.29
CA SER A 21 10.42 17.98 -8.50
C SER A 21 8.90 17.80 -8.46
N MET A 22 8.35 17.19 -9.50
CA MET A 22 7.13 16.42 -9.36
C MET A 22 7.49 15.34 -8.34
N TYR A 23 7.33 15.68 -7.06
CA TYR A 23 6.97 14.71 -6.06
C TYR A 23 5.65 14.14 -6.56
N SER A 24 5.74 13.11 -7.40
CA SER A 24 4.68 12.13 -7.47
C SER A 24 4.58 11.59 -6.07
N THR A 25 3.66 12.16 -5.28
CA THR A 25 3.16 11.55 -4.06
C THR A 25 2.58 10.21 -4.53
N LYS A 26 3.43 9.19 -4.59
CA LYS A 26 2.97 7.82 -4.68
C LYS A 26 2.15 7.67 -3.41
N GLU A 27 0.83 7.61 -3.54
CA GLU A 27 0.00 7.10 -2.46
C GLU A 27 0.63 5.75 -2.08
N THR A 28 1.28 5.72 -0.92
CA THR A 28 1.80 4.48 -0.37
C THR A 28 0.57 3.65 -0.07
N GLN A 29 0.25 2.71 -0.97
CA GLN A 29 -0.82 1.74 -0.79
C GLN A 29 -0.51 1.00 0.51
N THR A 30 -1.17 1.40 1.59
CA THR A 30 -0.86 0.91 2.92
C THR A 30 -1.70 -0.35 3.12
N VAL A 31 -1.01 -1.48 3.11
CA VAL A 31 -1.60 -2.80 3.33
C VAL A 31 -1.57 -3.10 4.82
N PHE A 32 -2.70 -3.49 5.37
CA PHE A 32 -2.86 -3.84 6.79
C PHE A 32 -3.35 -5.28 6.93
N THR A 33 -2.88 -5.97 7.96
CA THR A 33 -3.41 -7.28 8.35
C THR A 33 -4.63 -7.09 9.23
N TYR A 34 -5.73 -7.74 8.86
CA TYR A 34 -6.97 -7.76 9.64
C TYR A 34 -7.29 -9.20 10.06
N TYR A 35 -7.90 -9.35 11.23
CA TYR A 35 -8.33 -10.62 11.82
C TYR A 35 -9.80 -10.88 11.53
N LYS A 36 -10.13 -12.11 11.14
CA LYS A 36 -11.49 -12.57 10.91
C LYS A 36 -12.13 -12.94 12.24
N THR A 37 -12.78 -11.97 12.87
CA THR A 37 -13.45 -12.13 14.18
C THR A 37 -14.86 -12.72 14.05
N ASN A 38 -15.50 -12.58 12.88
CA ASN A 38 -16.83 -13.15 12.61
C ASN A 38 -16.83 -14.08 11.38
N MET A 39 -17.23 -15.33 11.58
CA MET A 39 -17.29 -16.40 10.58
C MET A 39 -18.65 -16.57 9.87
N ASP A 40 -19.64 -15.70 10.13
CA ASP A 40 -20.90 -15.63 9.37
C ASP A 40 -20.66 -15.39 7.86
N TYR A 41 -19.50 -14.81 7.53
CA TYR A 41 -19.03 -14.53 6.17
C TYR A 41 -17.68 -15.22 5.93
N PRO A 42 -17.63 -16.56 5.75
CA PRO A 42 -16.39 -17.34 5.82
C PRO A 42 -15.45 -17.12 4.62
N SER A 43 -15.87 -16.38 3.59
CA SER A 43 -15.00 -16.07 2.46
C SER A 43 -13.87 -15.13 2.90
N PRO A 44 -12.59 -15.45 2.59
CA PRO A 44 -11.47 -14.60 2.93
C PRO A 44 -11.51 -13.26 2.17
N THR A 45 -12.17 -13.21 1.02
CA THR A 45 -12.31 -11.99 0.20
C THR A 45 -13.54 -11.15 0.57
N ASP A 46 -14.31 -11.55 1.58
CA ASP A 46 -15.44 -10.76 2.08
C ASP A 46 -14.93 -9.85 3.20
N PRO A 47 -14.96 -8.52 3.04
CA PRO A 47 -14.40 -7.60 4.03
C PRO A 47 -15.19 -7.57 5.36
N ARG A 48 -16.39 -8.15 5.42
CA ARG A 48 -17.18 -8.18 6.66
C ARG A 48 -16.59 -9.13 7.69
N GLY A 49 -16.74 -8.78 8.97
CA GLY A 49 -16.24 -9.62 10.06
C GLY A 49 -14.72 -9.60 10.21
N TYR A 50 -14.06 -8.59 9.64
CA TYR A 50 -12.64 -8.32 9.81
C TYR A 50 -12.42 -7.12 10.73
N GLU A 51 -11.47 -7.23 11.65
CA GLU A 51 -11.08 -6.19 12.59
C GLU A 51 -9.56 -6.10 12.70
N TYR A 52 -9.05 -4.89 12.87
CA TYR A 52 -7.63 -4.65 13.04
C TYR A 52 -7.21 -4.90 14.49
N TYR A 53 -6.07 -5.55 14.67
CA TYR A 53 -5.41 -5.67 15.97
C TYR A 53 -3.92 -5.49 15.78
N SER A 54 -3.30 -4.72 16.68
CA SER A 54 -1.86 -4.42 16.66
C SER A 54 -0.98 -5.60 17.10
N GLY A 55 -1.56 -6.56 17.84
CA GLY A 55 -0.90 -7.80 18.27
C GLY A 55 -1.34 -9.02 17.47
N ASP A 56 -0.57 -10.11 17.59
CA ASP A 56 -0.99 -11.43 17.08
C ASP A 56 -2.12 -12.00 17.94
N ARG A 57 -3.25 -12.29 17.30
CA ARG A 57 -4.46 -12.87 17.90
C ARG A 57 -4.88 -14.16 17.19
N CYS A 58 -3.99 -14.72 16.37
CA CYS A 58 -4.24 -15.97 15.68
C CYS A 58 -3.91 -17.17 16.56
N GLU A 59 -4.93 -17.99 16.82
CA GLU A 59 -4.75 -19.31 17.40
C GLU A 59 -4.67 -20.38 16.32
N ALA A 60 -3.96 -21.46 16.66
CA ALA A 60 -3.83 -22.62 15.79
C ALA A 60 -5.17 -23.37 15.67
N GLY A 61 -5.38 -24.01 14.52
CA GLY A 61 -6.64 -24.67 14.18
C GLY A 61 -7.63 -23.70 13.54
N GLY A 62 -8.43 -24.19 12.59
CA GLY A 62 -9.27 -23.35 11.73
C GLY A 62 -8.66 -23.09 10.36
N THR A 63 -9.40 -22.41 9.50
CA THR A 63 -9.08 -22.22 8.08
C THR A 63 -8.75 -20.78 7.72
N LEU A 64 -9.14 -19.81 8.54
CA LEU A 64 -9.00 -18.38 8.27
C LEU A 64 -8.87 -17.63 9.60
N CYS A 65 -7.68 -17.09 9.84
CA CYS A 65 -7.47 -16.17 10.95
C CYS A 65 -7.30 -14.73 10.46
N THR A 66 -6.37 -14.50 9.53
CA THR A 66 -6.09 -13.14 9.03
C THR A 66 -6.04 -13.09 7.52
N ALA A 67 -6.22 -11.89 6.98
CA ALA A 67 -5.93 -11.54 5.61
C ALA A 67 -5.41 -10.11 5.53
N ASN A 68 -4.63 -9.82 4.48
CA ASN A 68 -4.13 -8.47 4.24
C ASN A 68 -5.04 -7.71 3.28
N TRP A 69 -5.27 -6.45 3.60
CA TRP A 69 -6.15 -5.55 2.88
C TRP A 69 -5.47 -4.22 2.62
N GLU A 70 -5.59 -3.73 1.39
CA GLU A 70 -5.23 -2.37 1.03
C GLU A 70 -6.45 -1.46 1.22
N LEU A 71 -6.28 -0.35 1.92
CA LEU A 71 -7.39 0.52 2.32
C LEU A 71 -7.73 1.61 1.29
N GLY A 72 -6.93 1.77 0.23
CA GLY A 72 -7.12 2.86 -0.74
C GLY A 72 -7.16 4.21 -0.05
N SER A 73 -8.26 4.95 -0.23
CA SER A 73 -8.49 6.26 0.42
C SER A 73 -9.13 6.18 1.80
N ASN A 74 -9.43 4.98 2.31
CA ASN A 74 -9.97 4.83 3.66
C ASN A 74 -8.90 5.17 4.71
N PRO A 75 -9.30 5.71 5.88
CA PRO A 75 -8.36 5.98 6.95
C PRO A 75 -7.70 4.69 7.44
N ALA A 76 -6.42 4.78 7.81
CA ALA A 76 -5.72 3.71 8.48
C ALA A 76 -6.39 3.40 9.84
N PRO A 77 -6.45 2.12 10.27
CA PRO A 77 -6.90 1.78 11.60
C PRO A 77 -5.95 2.40 12.63
N SER A 78 -6.54 2.91 13.71
CA SER A 78 -5.81 3.59 14.79
C SER A 78 -5.87 2.81 16.10
N ASN A 79 -6.87 1.94 16.27
CA ASN A 79 -7.12 1.18 17.49
C ASN A 79 -7.42 -0.28 17.19
N ASP A 80 -7.17 -1.13 18.18
CA ASP A 80 -7.61 -2.52 18.16
C ASP A 80 -9.16 -2.60 18.14
N GLY A 81 -9.69 -3.51 17.32
CA GLY A 81 -11.13 -3.65 17.07
C GLY A 81 -11.66 -2.71 15.98
N ASP A 82 -10.82 -1.87 15.36
CA ASP A 82 -11.25 -1.03 14.23
C ASP A 82 -11.71 -1.94 13.06
N PRO A 83 -12.97 -1.83 12.59
CA PRO A 83 -13.49 -2.72 11.56
C PRO A 83 -12.88 -2.40 10.20
N LEU A 84 -12.69 -3.44 9.38
CA LEU A 84 -12.34 -3.27 7.98
C LEU A 84 -13.50 -2.58 7.23
N PRO A 85 -13.25 -1.49 6.48
CA PRO A 85 -14.28 -0.88 5.64
C PRO A 85 -14.83 -1.87 4.62
N THR A 86 -16.15 -1.88 4.44
CA THR A 86 -16.82 -2.82 3.51
C THR A 86 -16.67 -2.43 2.03
N THR A 87 -16.19 -1.22 1.75
CA THR A 87 -16.02 -0.66 0.41
C THR A 87 -14.70 0.11 0.29
N GLY A 88 -14.21 0.27 -0.94
CA GLY A 88 -12.95 0.98 -1.19
C GLY A 88 -11.71 0.26 -0.66
N VAL A 89 -11.81 -1.04 -0.38
CA VAL A 89 -10.71 -1.89 0.08
C VAL A 89 -10.39 -2.95 -0.98
N THR A 90 -9.12 -3.32 -1.07
CA THR A 90 -8.64 -4.34 -2.02
C THR A 90 -8.00 -5.49 -1.25
N PHE A 91 -8.54 -6.69 -1.44
CA PHE A 91 -7.99 -7.92 -0.87
C PHE A 91 -6.65 -8.27 -1.52
N GLN A 92 -5.64 -8.56 -0.71
CA GLN A 92 -4.33 -9.01 -1.19
C GLN A 92 -4.33 -10.53 -1.35
N SER A 93 -4.36 -11.02 -2.58
CA SER A 93 -4.31 -12.46 -2.87
C SER A 93 -3.06 -13.11 -2.28
N ASN A 94 -3.20 -14.32 -1.70
CA ASN A 94 -2.14 -15.08 -1.02
C ASN A 94 -1.65 -14.50 0.33
N SER A 95 -2.43 -13.61 0.94
CA SER A 95 -2.12 -13.06 2.28
C SER A 95 -2.87 -13.73 3.43
N VAL A 96 -3.64 -14.77 3.14
CA VAL A 96 -4.46 -15.45 4.15
C VAL A 96 -3.57 -16.28 5.05
N THR A 97 -3.73 -16.10 6.36
CA THR A 97 -3.12 -16.97 7.38
C THR A 97 -4.18 -17.93 7.91
N SER A 98 -3.86 -19.22 7.93
CA SER A 98 -4.71 -20.25 8.53
C SER A 98 -4.71 -20.17 10.05
N GLY A 99 -5.87 -20.39 10.67
CA GLY A 99 -6.06 -20.34 12.11
C GLY A 99 -7.50 -19.94 12.42
N HIS A 100 -7.71 -19.39 13.62
CA HIS A 100 -8.91 -18.65 14.00
C HIS A 100 -8.53 -17.51 14.95
N PHE A 101 -9.42 -16.55 15.12
CA PHE A 101 -9.31 -15.55 16.18
C PHE A 101 -9.64 -16.19 17.53
N GLU A 102 -8.87 -15.86 18.57
CA GLU A 102 -9.03 -16.35 19.96
C GLU A 102 -10.43 -16.18 20.57
#